data_AF-A0A7K0DG35-F1
#
_entry.id   AF-A0A7K0DG35-F1
#
_cell.length_a   1.000
_cell.length_b   1.000
_cell.length_c   1.000
_cell.angle_alpha   90.00
_cell.angle_beta   90.00
_cell.angle_gamma   90.00
#
_symmetry.space_group_name_H-M   'P 1'
#
loop_
_entity.id
_entity.type
_entity.pdbx_description
1 polymer ?
#
loop_
_entity_poly.entity_id
_entity_poly.type
_entity_poly.pdbx_seq_one_letter_code
_entity_poly.pdbx_strand_id
1 'polypeptide(L)'
;MLGLPCGGVPVAYEVAAALRLPLDIAVVRRLAAPGSHQQAFGAVAEGGVRVVDHDLVRRALIDPAEQARVERVAREAVRNDTVRFRAGRDRLSIAGYTAVFVDDGVTTGATARAACALARSRGAARIVFAAPVGACRPILELSAHADHVVCLETPALFHTLGQWYRHFDPVPPALVSELLGRASGSRAAASAGPLPPR
;
A
#
# COMPACT_ATOMS: atom_id res chain seq x y z
N MET A 1 -9.50 2.79 4.83
CA MET A 1 -8.12 3.30 4.69
C MET A 1 -7.17 2.12 4.68
N LEU A 2 -6.13 2.17 3.85
CA LEU A 2 -5.15 1.09 3.67
C LEU A 2 -3.73 1.61 3.88
N GLY A 3 -3.04 1.16 4.92
CA GLY A 3 -1.62 1.45 5.11
C GLY A 3 -0.74 0.51 4.28
N LEU A 4 0.30 1.07 3.63
CA LEU A 4 1.34 0.27 3.00
C LEU A 4 2.37 -0.17 4.04
N PRO A 5 2.70 -1.48 4.14
CA PRO A 5 3.64 -1.94 5.15
C PRO A 5 5.11 -1.64 4.79
N CYS A 6 5.97 -1.40 5.77
CA CYS A 6 5.67 -1.28 7.22
C CYS A 6 5.43 0.17 7.66
N GLY A 7 6.10 1.14 7.04
CA GLY A 7 6.11 2.54 7.47
C GLY A 7 4.80 3.29 7.27
N GLY A 8 4.05 2.96 6.21
CA GLY A 8 2.77 3.58 5.92
C GLY A 8 1.64 3.26 6.92
N VAL A 9 1.73 2.17 7.69
CA VAL A 9 0.65 1.78 8.63
C VAL A 9 0.52 2.74 9.81
N PRO A 10 1.60 3.15 10.51
CA PRO A 10 1.54 4.22 11.50
C PRO A 10 0.91 5.52 10.97
N VAL A 11 1.31 5.96 9.77
CA VAL A 11 0.74 7.17 9.17
C VAL A 11 -0.74 6.97 8.83
N ALA A 12 -1.09 5.83 8.26
CA ALA A 12 -2.48 5.46 7.96
C ALA A 12 -3.35 5.42 9.22
N TYR A 13 -2.81 4.96 10.35
CA TYR A 13 -3.52 4.91 11.62
C TYR A 13 -3.94 6.29 12.09
N GLU A 14 -3.03 7.27 12.08
CA GLU A 14 -3.34 8.65 12.47
C GLU A 14 -4.37 9.29 11.53
N VAL A 15 -4.20 9.11 10.21
CA VAL A 15 -5.15 9.64 9.22
C VAL A 15 -6.52 8.98 9.35
N ALA A 16 -6.58 7.67 9.56
CA ALA A 16 -7.82 6.94 9.75
C ALA A 16 -8.54 7.37 11.03
N ALA A 17 -7.81 7.59 12.13
CA ALA A 17 -8.37 8.08 13.38
C ALA A 17 -8.96 9.49 13.23
N ALA A 18 -8.22 10.41 12.60
CA ALA A 18 -8.67 11.79 12.35
C ALA A 18 -9.94 11.84 11.47
N LEU A 19 -10.02 10.97 10.46
CA LEU A 19 -11.18 10.90 9.55
C LEU A 19 -12.27 9.93 10.01
N ARG A 20 -12.09 9.25 11.15
CA ARG A 20 -12.98 8.21 11.67
C ARG A 20 -13.29 7.12 10.63
N LEU A 21 -12.29 6.74 9.84
CA LEU A 21 -12.39 5.72 8.82
C LEU A 21 -11.82 4.39 9.32
N PRO A 22 -12.31 3.24 8.83
CA PRO A 22 -11.72 1.96 9.18
C PRO A 22 -10.30 1.87 8.62
N LEU A 23 -9.35 1.41 9.44
CA LEU A 23 -7.98 1.13 9.04
C LEU A 23 -7.83 -0.34 8.67
N ASP A 24 -7.09 -0.57 7.60
CA ASP A 24 -6.63 -1.88 7.19
C ASP A 24 -5.23 -1.77 6.54
N ILE A 25 -4.63 -2.91 6.20
CA ILE A 25 -3.31 -3.03 5.57
C ILE A 25 -3.45 -3.52 4.13
N ALA A 26 -2.62 -3.00 3.21
CA ALA A 26 -2.49 -3.53 1.87
C ALA A 26 -1.21 -4.38 1.76
N VAL A 27 -1.35 -5.70 1.92
CA VAL A 27 -0.23 -6.64 1.74
C VAL A 27 -0.01 -6.86 0.24
N VAL A 28 0.92 -6.09 -0.32
CA VAL A 28 1.28 -6.09 -1.74
C VAL A 28 2.79 -6.21 -1.92
N ARG A 29 3.21 -6.98 -2.93
CA ARG A 29 4.61 -7.07 -3.35
C ARG A 29 4.71 -6.83 -4.85
N ARG A 30 5.64 -5.96 -5.23
CA ARG A 30 5.99 -5.71 -6.63
C ARG A 30 6.75 -6.89 -7.24
N LEU A 31 6.55 -7.09 -8.53
CA LEU A 31 7.31 -8.01 -9.36
C LEU A 31 8.38 -7.20 -10.09
N ALA A 32 9.55 -7.05 -9.48
CA ALA A 32 10.64 -6.26 -10.03
C ALA A 32 11.18 -6.89 -11.32
N ALA A 33 11.47 -6.08 -12.33
CA ALA A 33 12.12 -6.55 -13.54
C ALA A 33 13.55 -7.02 -13.21
N PRO A 34 14.03 -8.13 -13.79
CA PRO A 34 15.41 -8.56 -13.63
C PRO A 34 16.37 -7.44 -14.01
N GLY A 35 17.38 -7.18 -13.17
CA GLY A 35 18.35 -6.11 -13.39
C GLY A 35 17.86 -4.68 -13.10
N SER A 36 16.59 -4.47 -12.71
CA SER A 36 16.07 -3.14 -12.36
C SER A 36 15.22 -3.16 -11.10
N HIS A 37 15.73 -2.57 -10.03
CA HIS A 37 14.95 -2.38 -8.79
C HIS A 37 13.85 -1.34 -8.95
N GLN A 38 13.95 -0.43 -9.94
CA GLN A 38 13.02 0.67 -10.15
C GLN A 38 11.80 0.26 -10.99
N GLN A 39 12.00 -0.58 -12.00
CA GLN A 39 10.92 -1.08 -12.85
C GLN A 39 10.29 -2.34 -12.25
N ALA A 40 8.95 -2.38 -12.21
CA ALA A 40 8.21 -3.60 -11.91
C ALA A 40 7.27 -3.91 -13.05
N PHE A 41 7.32 -5.15 -13.51
CA PHE A 41 6.43 -5.67 -14.56
C PHE A 41 5.09 -6.13 -14.00
N GLY A 42 4.86 -6.00 -12.69
CA GLY A 42 3.58 -6.38 -12.09
C GLY A 42 3.59 -6.31 -10.57
N ALA A 43 2.56 -6.88 -9.97
CA ALA A 43 2.39 -7.00 -8.54
C ALA A 43 1.58 -8.24 -8.16
N VAL A 44 1.85 -8.75 -6.96
CA VAL A 44 1.03 -9.77 -6.30
C VAL A 44 0.58 -9.27 -4.94
N ALA A 45 -0.59 -9.72 -4.50
CA ALA A 45 -1.16 -9.33 -3.22
C ALA A 45 -1.93 -10.47 -2.58
N GLU A 46 -2.31 -10.27 -1.32
CA GLU A 46 -3.06 -11.27 -0.55
C GLU A 46 -4.35 -11.71 -1.27
N GLY A 47 -4.79 -12.94 -1.03
CA GLY A 47 -5.95 -13.52 -1.73
C GLY A 47 -5.70 -13.83 -3.21
N GLY A 48 -4.44 -14.09 -3.59
CA GLY A 48 -4.09 -14.61 -4.92
C GLY A 48 -4.11 -13.60 -6.05
N VAL A 49 -4.29 -12.31 -5.75
CA VAL A 49 -4.36 -11.28 -6.79
C VAL A 49 -2.99 -11.10 -7.44
N ARG A 50 -3.00 -11.04 -8.78
CA ARG A 50 -1.83 -10.88 -9.62
C ARG A 50 -2.19 -9.92 -10.76
N VAL A 51 -1.36 -8.90 -10.93
CA VAL A 51 -1.43 -7.96 -12.06
C VAL A 51 -0.08 -7.96 -12.76
N VAL A 52 -0.08 -8.04 -14.09
CA VAL A 52 1.13 -8.03 -14.91
C VAL A 52 0.96 -7.04 -16.06
N ASP A 53 1.97 -6.20 -16.24
CA ASP A 53 2.17 -5.36 -17.41
C ASP A 53 2.87 -6.19 -18.50
N HIS A 54 2.07 -6.78 -19.38
CA HIS A 54 2.57 -7.62 -20.47
C HIS A 54 3.40 -6.83 -21.49
N ASP A 55 3.18 -5.52 -21.63
CA ASP A 55 4.00 -4.70 -22.52
C ASP A 55 5.41 -4.53 -21.97
N LEU A 56 5.53 -4.29 -20.67
CA LEU A 56 6.83 -4.20 -20.02
C LEU A 56 7.56 -5.53 -20.03
N VAL A 57 6.87 -6.66 -19.79
CA VAL A 57 7.46 -8.00 -19.93
C VAL A 57 8.08 -8.18 -21.32
N ARG A 58 7.37 -7.78 -22.38
CA ARG A 58 7.86 -7.85 -23.76
C ARG A 58 9.04 -6.91 -24.02
N ARG A 59 8.92 -5.63 -23.66
CA ARG A 59 9.96 -4.62 -23.91
C ARG A 59 11.26 -4.87 -23.13
N ALA A 60 11.15 -5.41 -21.92
CA ALA A 60 12.29 -5.73 -21.08
C ALA A 60 12.82 -7.16 -21.31
N LEU A 61 12.25 -7.90 -22.29
CA LEU A 61 12.66 -9.27 -22.65
C LEU A 61 12.75 -10.19 -21.43
N ILE A 62 11.77 -10.11 -20.53
CA ILE A 62 11.76 -10.90 -19.30
C ILE A 62 11.46 -12.35 -19.67
N ASP A 63 12.43 -13.22 -19.40
CA ASP A 63 12.30 -14.65 -19.62
C ASP A 63 11.13 -15.25 -18.80
N PRO A 64 10.30 -16.15 -19.37
CA PRO A 64 9.16 -16.74 -18.66
C PRO A 64 9.53 -17.48 -17.38
N ALA A 65 10.68 -18.17 -17.34
CA ALA A 65 11.12 -18.87 -16.13
C ALA A 65 11.55 -17.87 -15.05
N GLU A 66 12.22 -16.79 -15.45
CA GLU A 66 12.60 -15.71 -14.54
C GLU A 66 11.36 -14.96 -14.00
N GLN A 67 10.38 -14.67 -14.85
CA GLN A 67 9.10 -14.14 -14.44
C GLN A 67 8.43 -15.04 -13.40
N ALA A 68 8.34 -16.35 -13.68
CA ALA A 68 7.72 -17.31 -12.76
C ALA A 68 8.47 -17.39 -11.43
N ARG A 69 9.81 -17.29 -11.45
CA ARG A 69 10.65 -17.26 -10.24
C ARG A 69 10.35 -16.03 -9.38
N VAL A 70 10.35 -14.83 -9.97
CA VAL A 70 10.04 -13.57 -9.27
C VAL A 70 8.64 -13.61 -8.67
N GLU A 71 7.66 -14.09 -9.44
CA GLU A 71 6.29 -14.23 -8.97
C GLU A 71 6.15 -15.21 -7.80
N ARG A 72 6.83 -16.36 -7.85
CA ARG A 72 6.79 -17.36 -6.78
C ARG A 72 7.32 -16.78 -5.46
N VAL A 73 8.48 -16.13 -5.50
CA VAL A 73 9.10 -15.50 -4.32
C VAL A 73 8.19 -14.40 -3.76
N ALA A 74 7.64 -13.55 -4.63
CA ALA A 74 6.75 -12.49 -4.19
C ALA A 74 5.44 -13.02 -3.57
N ARG A 75 4.85 -14.08 -4.13
CA ARG A 75 3.65 -14.72 -3.56
C ARG A 75 3.93 -15.34 -2.20
N GLU A 76 5.09 -15.97 -2.01
CA GLU A 76 5.48 -16.53 -0.73
C GLU A 76 5.65 -15.44 0.34
N ALA A 77 6.35 -14.36 -0.01
CA ALA A 77 6.48 -13.20 0.87
C ALA A 77 5.11 -12.61 1.25
N VAL A 78 4.21 -12.43 0.27
CA VAL A 78 2.83 -11.98 0.52
C VAL A 78 2.10 -12.92 1.46
N ARG A 79 2.18 -14.24 1.27
CA ARG A 79 1.52 -15.21 2.17
C ARG A 79 2.04 -15.07 3.61
N ASN A 80 3.35 -15.00 3.79
CA ASN A 80 3.98 -14.86 5.10
C ASN A 80 3.58 -13.55 5.78
N ASP A 81 3.62 -12.43 5.04
CA ASP A 81 3.20 -11.12 5.53
C ASP A 81 1.70 -11.08 5.85
N THR A 82 0.87 -11.75 5.04
CA THR A 82 -0.58 -11.85 5.28
C THR A 82 -0.86 -12.55 6.60
N VAL A 83 -0.27 -13.73 6.83
CA VAL A 83 -0.43 -14.47 8.09
C VAL A 83 0.00 -13.61 9.27
N ARG A 84 1.16 -12.94 9.14
CA ARG A 84 1.75 -12.11 10.20
C ARG A 84 0.89 -10.91 10.57
N PHE A 85 0.42 -10.14 9.59
CA PHE A 85 -0.26 -8.86 9.85
C PHE A 85 -1.76 -9.03 10.07
N ARG A 86 -2.41 -9.99 9.39
CA ARG A 86 -3.84 -10.22 9.55
C ARG A 86 -4.17 -10.80 10.91
N ALA A 87 -3.34 -11.73 11.41
CA ALA A 87 -3.56 -12.41 12.70
C ALA A 87 -5.01 -12.93 12.85
N GLY A 88 -5.56 -13.53 11.79
CA GLY A 88 -6.92 -14.06 11.75
C GLY A 88 -8.03 -13.05 11.40
N ARG A 89 -7.71 -11.76 11.23
CA ARG A 89 -8.70 -10.75 10.82
C ARG A 89 -8.99 -10.81 9.32
N ASP A 90 -10.26 -10.61 9.00
CA ASP A 90 -10.70 -10.45 7.62
C ASP A 90 -10.21 -9.14 7.01
N ARG A 91 -10.09 -9.15 5.68
CA ARG A 91 -9.76 -7.98 4.89
C ARG A 91 -10.98 -7.07 4.75
N LEU A 92 -10.76 -5.76 4.74
CA LEU A 92 -11.80 -4.84 4.28
C LEU A 92 -12.04 -5.01 2.79
N SER A 93 -13.32 -5.10 2.41
CA SER A 93 -13.71 -4.98 1.02
C SER A 93 -13.55 -3.52 0.57
N ILE A 94 -13.00 -3.35 -0.62
CA ILE A 94 -12.86 -2.06 -1.29
C ILE A 94 -13.73 -1.95 -2.56
N ALA A 95 -14.45 -3.02 -2.90
CA ALA A 95 -15.31 -3.05 -4.08
C ALA A 95 -16.43 -2.01 -3.95
N GLY A 96 -16.55 -1.12 -4.94
CA GLY A 96 -17.53 -0.02 -4.93
C GLY A 96 -17.19 1.16 -4.00
N TYR A 97 -16.08 1.10 -3.25
CA TYR A 97 -15.67 2.15 -2.31
C TYR A 97 -14.48 2.97 -2.83
N THR A 98 -14.21 4.10 -2.16
CA THR A 98 -12.94 4.83 -2.32
C THR A 98 -11.86 4.14 -1.50
N ALA A 99 -10.84 3.59 -2.17
CA ALA A 99 -9.65 3.05 -1.54
C ALA A 99 -8.63 4.18 -1.32
N VAL A 100 -8.38 4.53 -0.05
CA VAL A 100 -7.34 5.49 0.35
C VAL A 100 -6.11 4.72 0.80
N PHE A 101 -5.03 4.79 0.03
CA PHE A 101 -3.72 4.24 0.37
C PHE A 101 -2.84 5.30 1.02
N VAL A 102 -2.15 4.92 2.09
CA VAL A 102 -1.23 5.81 2.81
C VAL A 102 0.14 5.15 2.95
N ASP A 103 1.19 5.90 2.64
CA ASP A 103 2.60 5.53 2.86
C ASP A 103 3.31 6.57 3.74
N ASP A 104 4.46 6.22 4.33
CA ASP A 104 5.30 7.18 5.06
C ASP A 104 6.13 8.08 4.13
N GLY A 105 6.38 7.61 2.92
CA GLY A 105 6.73 8.48 1.83
C GLY A 105 7.05 7.74 0.54
N VAL A 106 7.41 8.51 -0.48
CA VAL A 106 7.54 7.98 -1.84
C VAL A 106 8.92 8.23 -2.41
N THR A 107 9.76 7.19 -2.43
CA THR A 107 11.07 7.27 -3.11
C THR A 107 10.98 6.94 -4.59
N THR A 108 10.29 5.86 -4.97
CA THR A 108 10.21 5.38 -6.38
C THR A 108 8.77 5.24 -6.88
N GLY A 109 7.77 5.34 -5.99
CA GLY A 109 6.35 5.10 -6.32
C GLY A 109 6.01 3.63 -6.58
N ALA A 110 6.99 2.75 -6.50
CA ALA A 110 6.89 1.33 -6.79
C ALA A 110 5.76 0.59 -6.07
N THR A 111 5.71 0.70 -4.74
CA THR A 111 4.71 0.04 -3.89
C THR A 111 3.34 0.68 -4.08
N ALA A 112 3.30 2.01 -4.16
CA ALA A 112 2.09 2.78 -4.41
C ALA A 112 1.41 2.39 -5.73
N ARG A 113 2.16 2.29 -6.84
CA ARG A 113 1.64 1.83 -8.14
C ARG A 113 1.07 0.41 -8.06
N ALA A 114 1.79 -0.49 -7.38
CA ALA A 114 1.33 -1.86 -7.17
C ALA A 114 0.01 -1.92 -6.37
N ALA A 115 -0.11 -1.09 -5.33
CA ALA A 115 -1.32 -0.98 -4.52
C ALA A 115 -2.50 -0.41 -5.32
N CYS A 116 -2.26 0.60 -6.16
CA CYS A 116 -3.28 1.18 -7.04
C CYS A 116 -3.79 0.15 -8.07
N ALA A 117 -2.88 -0.55 -8.74
CA ALA A 117 -3.23 -1.60 -9.70
C ALA A 117 -4.10 -2.70 -9.04
N LEU A 118 -3.74 -3.09 -7.81
CA LEU A 118 -4.50 -4.03 -7.01
C LEU A 118 -5.91 -3.52 -6.65
N ALA A 119 -6.04 -2.25 -6.26
CA ALA A 119 -7.34 -1.68 -5.94
C ALA A 119 -8.27 -1.67 -7.15
N ARG A 120 -7.75 -1.32 -8.34
CA ARG A 120 -8.53 -1.40 -9.58
C ARG A 120 -9.00 -2.82 -9.85
N SER A 121 -8.11 -3.81 -9.77
CA SER A 121 -8.50 -5.21 -10.02
C SER A 121 -9.49 -5.76 -8.98
N ARG A 122 -9.63 -5.12 -7.82
CA ARG A 122 -10.60 -5.46 -6.77
C ARG A 122 -11.87 -4.61 -6.82
N GLY A 123 -12.07 -3.82 -7.87
CA GLY A 123 -13.30 -3.06 -8.09
C GLY A 123 -13.43 -1.80 -7.23
N ALA A 124 -12.33 -1.20 -6.78
CA ALA A 124 -12.39 0.10 -6.12
C ALA A 124 -13.00 1.16 -7.07
N ALA A 125 -14.01 1.88 -6.60
CA ALA A 125 -14.68 2.92 -7.39
C ALA A 125 -13.77 4.14 -7.61
N ARG A 126 -12.95 4.45 -6.60
CA ARG A 126 -11.95 5.52 -6.65
C ARG A 126 -10.71 5.12 -5.85
N ILE A 127 -9.56 5.61 -6.27
CA ILE A 127 -8.26 5.38 -5.65
C ILE A 127 -7.66 6.73 -5.27
N VAL A 128 -7.37 6.91 -4.00
CA VAL A 128 -6.61 8.05 -3.49
C VAL A 128 -5.31 7.51 -2.91
N PHE A 129 -4.18 8.10 -3.29
CA PHE A 129 -2.90 7.85 -2.65
C PHE A 129 -2.49 9.08 -1.83
N ALA A 130 -2.02 8.87 -0.60
CA ALA A 130 -1.55 9.92 0.27
C ALA A 130 -0.19 9.59 0.88
N ALA A 131 0.70 10.57 0.97
CA ALA A 131 1.98 10.44 1.66
C ALA A 131 2.44 11.80 2.22
N PRO A 132 3.13 11.85 3.37
CA PRO A 132 3.68 13.10 3.90
C PRO A 132 4.73 13.71 2.96
N VAL A 133 5.64 12.89 2.42
CA VAL A 133 6.74 13.37 1.59
C VAL A 133 7.03 12.41 0.44
N GLY A 134 7.49 12.93 -0.69
CA GLY A 134 7.94 12.09 -1.80
C GLY A 134 8.83 12.80 -2.79
N ALA A 135 9.59 12.03 -3.54
CA ALA A 135 10.31 12.52 -4.70
C ALA A 135 9.32 13.05 -5.75
N CYS A 136 9.59 14.26 -6.26
CA CYS A 136 8.69 14.99 -7.16
C CYS A 136 8.24 14.14 -8.37
N ARG A 137 9.19 13.54 -9.09
CA ARG A 137 8.87 12.72 -10.28
C ARG A 137 8.01 11.50 -9.95
N PRO A 138 8.35 10.63 -8.97
CA PRO A 138 7.47 9.54 -8.55
C PRO A 138 6.06 9.96 -8.12
N ILE A 139 5.91 11.08 -7.42
CA ILE A 139 4.59 11.61 -7.04
C ILE A 139 3.79 12.03 -8.27
N LEU A 140 4.40 12.74 -9.22
CA LEU A 140 3.75 13.12 -10.48
C LEU A 140 3.32 11.89 -11.30
N GLU A 141 4.19 10.88 -11.40
CA GLU A 141 3.90 9.65 -12.14
C GLU A 141 2.76 8.84 -11.50
N LEU A 142 2.49 8.99 -10.20
CA LEU A 142 1.38 8.29 -9.53
C LEU A 142 0.00 8.74 -9.98
N SER A 143 -0.15 9.95 -10.54
CA SER A 143 -1.42 10.43 -11.10
C SER A 143 -1.91 9.59 -12.28
N ALA A 144 -1.05 8.80 -12.92
CA ALA A 144 -1.47 7.82 -13.93
C ALA A 144 -2.10 6.55 -13.34
N HIS A 145 -2.00 6.35 -12.01
CA HIS A 145 -2.41 5.11 -11.34
C HIS A 145 -3.48 5.34 -10.26
N ALA A 146 -3.54 6.52 -9.65
CA ALA A 146 -4.55 6.92 -8.68
C ALA A 146 -5.40 8.07 -9.23
N ASP A 147 -6.68 8.14 -8.85
CA ASP A 147 -7.56 9.25 -9.23
C ASP A 147 -7.15 10.56 -8.56
N HIS A 148 -6.62 10.48 -7.34
CA HIS A 148 -6.04 11.60 -6.62
C HIS A 148 -4.76 11.21 -5.90
N VAL A 149 -3.78 12.10 -5.93
CA VAL A 149 -2.52 11.97 -5.20
C VAL A 149 -2.39 13.17 -4.28
N VAL A 150 -2.23 12.92 -2.99
CA VAL A 150 -2.01 13.93 -1.95
C VAL A 150 -0.60 13.73 -1.41
N CYS A 151 0.29 14.68 -1.67
CA CYS A 151 1.62 14.68 -1.08
C CYS A 151 1.86 16.04 -0.42
N LEU A 152 2.17 16.06 0.87
CA LEU A 152 2.32 17.34 1.59
C LEU A 152 3.58 18.07 1.13
N GLU A 153 4.68 17.34 0.95
CA GLU A 153 5.98 17.89 0.57
C GLU A 153 6.60 17.13 -0.62
N THR A 154 7.05 17.87 -1.64
CA THR A 154 7.77 17.33 -2.81
C THR A 154 9.10 18.06 -3.02
N PRO A 155 10.05 17.87 -2.10
CA PRO A 155 11.31 18.60 -2.08
C PRO A 155 12.14 18.36 -3.35
N ALA A 156 12.83 19.40 -3.82
CA ALA A 156 13.68 19.33 -5.03
C ALA A 156 14.85 18.34 -4.87
N LEU A 157 15.39 18.22 -3.66
CA LEU A 157 16.44 17.26 -3.29
C LEU A 157 15.87 16.22 -2.32
N PHE A 158 15.49 15.07 -2.86
CA PHE A 158 14.98 13.94 -2.10
C PHE A 158 15.98 12.78 -2.18
N HIS A 159 16.68 12.49 -1.08
CA HIS A 159 17.67 11.41 -1.03
C HIS A 159 17.14 10.18 -0.30
N THR A 160 16.71 10.36 0.95
CA THR A 160 16.18 9.29 1.79
C THR A 160 14.94 9.77 2.53
N LEU A 161 14.07 8.84 2.94
CA LEU A 161 12.89 9.16 3.73
C LEU A 161 13.26 9.70 5.12
N GLY A 162 14.30 9.12 5.74
CA GLY A 162 14.67 9.43 7.12
C GLY A 162 15.06 10.89 7.38
N GLN A 163 15.50 11.65 6.37
CA GLN A 163 15.81 13.07 6.55
C GLN A 163 14.57 13.94 6.82
N TRP A 164 13.37 13.43 6.50
CA TRP A 164 12.10 14.14 6.65
C TRP A 164 11.38 13.82 7.95
N TYR A 165 11.95 12.93 8.76
CA TYR A 165 11.40 12.50 10.03
C TYR A 165 12.42 12.79 11.13
N ARG A 166 11.98 13.47 12.20
CA ARG A 166 12.82 13.63 13.40
C ARG A 166 13.19 12.28 14.01
N HIS A 167 12.27 11.31 13.91
CA HIS A 167 12.45 9.93 14.34
C HIS A 167 12.01 9.00 13.22
N PHE A 168 12.96 8.28 12.63
CA PHE A 168 12.74 7.35 11.52
C PHE A 168 13.19 5.93 11.87
N ASP A 169 12.75 5.47 13.05
CA ASP A 169 13.07 4.15 13.53
C ASP A 169 12.36 3.08 12.67
N PRO A 170 13.01 1.94 12.40
CA PRO A 170 12.38 0.84 11.69
C PRO A 170 11.07 0.42 12.37
N VAL A 171 9.95 0.45 11.63
CA VAL A 171 8.65 0.04 12.17
C VAL A 171 8.63 -1.48 12.39
N PRO A 172 8.58 -1.96 13.65
CA PRO A 172 8.57 -3.38 13.91
C PRO A 172 7.21 -3.95 13.48
N PRO A 173 7.17 -5.15 12.89
CA PRO A 173 5.90 -5.75 12.48
C PRO A 173 4.90 -5.98 13.62
N ALA A 174 5.37 -6.08 14.87
CA ALA A 174 4.49 -6.12 16.04
C ALA A 174 3.66 -4.84 16.20
N LEU A 175 4.27 -3.67 15.95
CA LEU A 175 3.58 -2.38 15.98
C LEU A 175 2.52 -2.30 14.88
N VAL A 176 2.79 -2.82 13.69
CA VAL A 176 1.80 -2.92 12.61
C VAL A 176 0.57 -3.70 13.08
N SER A 177 0.77 -4.90 13.65
CA SER A 177 -0.32 -5.74 14.14
C SER A 177 -1.11 -5.08 15.27
N GLU A 178 -0.42 -4.38 16.18
CA GLU A 178 -0.99 -3.62 17.28
C GLU A 178 -1.89 -2.48 16.80
N LEU A 179 -1.42 -1.62 15.88
CA LEU A 179 -2.18 -0.48 15.36
C LEU A 179 -3.45 -0.93 14.62
N LEU A 180 -3.34 -1.99 13.81
CA LEU A 180 -4.50 -2.63 13.20
C LEU A 180 -5.50 -3.15 14.26
N GLY A 181 -5.00 -3.61 15.42
CA GLY A 181 -5.81 -4.12 16.52
C GLY A 181 -6.59 -3.02 17.22
N ARG A 182 -5.90 -1.94 17.56
CA ARG A 182 -6.49 -0.73 18.17
C ARG A 182 -7.58 -0.13 17.29
N ALA A 183 -7.33 0.00 15.98
CA ALA A 183 -8.33 0.52 15.05
C ALA A 183 -9.58 -0.37 14.94
N SER A 184 -9.42 -1.69 15.06
CA SER A 184 -10.54 -2.64 15.05
C SER A 184 -11.38 -2.55 16.34
N GLY A 185 -10.74 -2.39 17.49
CA GLY A 185 -11.40 -2.23 18.79
C GLY A 185 -12.20 -0.93 18.91
N SER A 186 -11.66 0.17 18.37
CA SER A 186 -12.37 1.46 18.29
C SER A 186 -13.66 1.35 17.47
N ARG A 187 -13.65 0.57 16.37
CA ARG A 187 -14.84 0.30 15.57
C ARG A 187 -15.90 -0.48 16.35
N ALA A 188 -15.52 -1.52 17.09
CA ALA A 188 -16.45 -2.31 17.90
C ALA A 188 -17.14 -1.45 18.98
N ALA A 189 -16.37 -0.54 19.61
CA ALA A 189 -16.91 0.43 20.57
C ALA A 189 -17.85 1.46 19.91
N ALA A 190 -17.53 1.93 18.70
CA ALA A 190 -18.37 2.88 17.96
C ALA A 190 -19.67 2.27 17.41
N SER A 191 -19.68 0.97 17.06
CA SER A 191 -20.89 0.25 16.63
C SER A 191 -21.84 -0.12 17.77
N ALA A 192 -21.43 0.02 19.03
CA ALA A 192 -22.23 -0.29 20.21
C ALA A 192 -23.00 0.93 20.79
N GLY A 193 -22.83 2.12 20.22
CA GLY A 193 -23.56 3.33 20.62
C GLY A 193 -24.84 3.51 19.79
N PRO A 194 -25.96 3.97 20.38
CA PRO A 194 -27.17 4.25 19.61
C PRO A 194 -26.90 5.42 18.64
N LEU A 195 -27.23 5.21 17.36
CA LEU A 195 -27.21 6.27 16.34
C LEU A 195 -28.19 7.39 16.76
N PRO A 196 -27.75 8.66 16.82
CA PRO A 196 -28.67 9.77 17.05
C PRO A 196 -29.64 9.91 15.87
N PRO A 197 -30.90 10.32 16.12
CA PRO A 197 -31.89 10.54 15.06
C PRO A 197 -31.42 11.64 14.10
N ARG A 198 -31.73 11.44 12.82
CA ARG A 198 -31.45 12.37 11.71
C ARG A 198 -32.19 13.69 11.85
#